data_AF-A0A397DL02-F1
#
_entry.id   AF-A0A397DL02-F1
#
_cell.length_a   1.000
_cell.length_b   1.000
_cell.length_c   1.000
_cell.angle_alpha   90.00
_cell.angle_beta   90.00
_cell.angle_gamma   90.00
#
_symmetry.space_group_name_H-M   'P 1'
#
loop_
_entity.id
_entity.type
_entity.pdbx_description
1 polymer ?
#
loop_
_entity_poly.entity_id
_entity_poly.type
_entity_poly.pdbx_seq_one_letter_code
_entity_poly.pdbx_strand_id
1 'polypeptide(L)'
;MEQLDTEQVTKAVVALKQFLKKKQAQKSKQALVDENKTIQIIFTRITVPRNESLKAIPIKLPHNIRGDGEACLFVKDSDKDRIKAHLKDDPVAGLTKVMTIKKLKKNYSQFKDKRELKAAYGVFLVDDRVLPYVKSLVGKTFFDAKKQPTTVNVTGKKNISTHIRRVLGGTEMFLSPGPCFNVKIAHDGMDTADIVDNIIQGTKNILAHVPKGWKNTKSINIKTSDSVALPIYNALPNSSKLPVEDKKRKAEDSTHTPLPAKKA
;
A
#
# COMPACT_ATOMS: atom_id res chain seq x y z
N MET A 1 18.96 1.78 -20.49
CA MET A 1 18.23 1.53 -19.22
C MET A 1 17.41 2.78 -18.97
N GLU A 2 16.10 2.75 -19.15
CA GLU A 2 15.24 3.90 -18.85
C GLU A 2 15.27 4.14 -17.34
N GLN A 3 16.13 5.08 -16.94
CA GLN A 3 16.26 5.54 -15.57
C GLN A 3 15.38 6.77 -15.43
N LEU A 4 14.65 6.85 -14.31
CA LEU A 4 13.83 8.01 -13.99
C LEU A 4 14.73 9.26 -14.00
N ASP A 5 14.34 10.29 -14.77
CA ASP A 5 15.11 11.53 -14.84
C ASP A 5 15.05 12.25 -13.48
N THR A 6 16.22 12.39 -12.86
CA THR A 6 16.37 12.98 -11.53
C THR A 6 16.06 14.47 -11.54
N GLU A 7 16.34 15.17 -12.64
CA GLU A 7 16.03 16.58 -12.78
C GLU A 7 14.52 16.81 -12.82
N GLN A 8 13.80 15.99 -13.60
CA GLN A 8 12.35 16.05 -13.70
C GLN A 8 11.67 15.74 -12.36
N VAL A 9 12.15 14.75 -11.62
CA VAL A 9 11.66 14.45 -10.26
C VAL A 9 11.86 15.66 -9.35
N THR A 10 13.04 16.26 -9.38
CA THR A 10 13.38 17.42 -8.53
C THR A 10 12.48 18.61 -8.83
N LYS A 11 12.28 18.94 -10.12
CA LYS A 11 11.36 20.00 -10.56
C LYS A 11 9.93 19.74 -10.08
N ALA A 12 9.45 18.50 -10.19
CA ALA A 12 8.12 18.11 -9.73
C ALA A 12 7.97 18.25 -8.19
N VAL A 13 8.98 17.83 -7.41
CA VAL A 13 8.96 17.94 -5.95
C VAL A 13 8.98 19.41 -5.50
N VAL A 14 9.81 20.25 -6.12
CA VAL A 14 9.85 21.69 -5.83
C VAL A 14 8.50 22.36 -6.13
N ALA A 15 7.91 22.06 -7.29
CA ALA A 15 6.60 22.58 -7.66
C ALA A 15 5.51 22.15 -6.66
N LEU A 16 5.54 20.89 -6.20
CA LEU A 16 4.60 20.40 -5.17
C LEU A 16 4.76 21.14 -3.85
N LYS A 17 6.00 21.32 -3.35
CA LYS A 17 6.23 22.06 -2.11
C LYS A 17 5.77 23.51 -2.20
N GLN A 18 6.04 24.18 -3.32
CA GLN A 18 5.56 25.56 -3.55
C GLN A 18 4.03 25.64 -3.53
N PHE A 19 3.36 24.69 -4.17
CA PHE A 19 1.90 24.59 -4.14
C PHE A 19 1.36 24.36 -2.73
N LEU A 20 1.99 23.47 -1.95
CA LEU A 20 1.60 23.19 -0.57
C LEU A 20 1.75 24.42 0.33
N LYS A 21 2.86 25.16 0.23
CA LYS A 21 3.10 26.42 0.94
C LYS A 21 2.05 27.48 0.58
N LYS A 22 1.76 27.67 -0.71
CA LYS A 22 0.71 28.60 -1.18
C LYS A 22 -0.66 28.22 -0.63
N LYS A 23 -0.97 26.92 -0.58
CA LYS A 23 -2.24 26.41 -0.06
C LYS A 23 -2.36 26.53 1.46
N GLN A 24 -1.26 26.38 2.19
CA GLN A 24 -1.21 26.63 3.64
C GLN A 24 -1.46 28.11 3.94
N ALA A 25 -0.82 29.03 3.20
CA ALA A 25 -1.03 30.47 3.36
C ALA A 25 -2.50 30.88 3.15
N GLN A 26 -3.19 30.26 2.19
CA GLN A 26 -4.62 30.50 1.93
C GLN A 26 -5.56 29.87 2.98
N LYS A 27 -5.15 28.79 3.66
CA LYS A 27 -5.96 28.07 4.66
C LYS A 27 -5.79 28.58 6.11
N SER A 28 -5.01 29.63 6.31
CA SER A 28 -4.57 30.18 7.62
C SER A 28 -5.68 30.69 8.56
N LYS A 29 -6.97 30.45 8.28
CA LYS A 29 -8.07 30.85 9.17
C LYS A 29 -8.73 29.73 9.98
N GLN A 30 -8.44 28.42 9.78
CA GLN A 30 -9.30 27.39 10.43
C GLN A 30 -8.76 25.99 10.77
N ALA A 31 -7.46 25.68 10.66
CA ALA A 31 -6.99 24.33 11.03
C ALA A 31 -5.70 24.37 11.87
N LEU A 32 -5.85 24.10 13.18
CA LEU A 32 -4.79 23.99 14.19
C LEU A 32 -4.11 22.61 14.25
N VAL A 33 -4.39 21.73 13.27
CA VAL A 33 -3.79 20.40 13.22
C VAL A 33 -2.89 20.35 11.98
N ASP A 34 -1.57 20.43 12.21
CA ASP A 34 -0.54 20.22 11.19
C ASP A 34 -0.53 18.73 10.78
N GLU A 35 -1.54 18.34 10.00
CA GLU A 35 -1.49 17.05 9.32
C GLU A 35 -0.47 17.15 8.19
N ASN A 36 0.73 16.62 8.44
CA ASN A 36 1.75 16.41 7.41
C ASN A 36 1.13 15.72 6.19
N LYS A 37 1.03 16.47 5.09
CA LYS A 37 0.43 15.93 3.87
C LYS A 37 1.36 14.90 3.25
N THR A 38 0.84 13.70 3.05
CA THR A 38 1.59 12.62 2.41
C THR A 38 1.69 12.84 0.90
N ILE A 39 2.89 12.72 0.38
CA ILE A 39 3.20 12.65 -1.05
C ILE A 39 3.04 11.19 -1.50
N GLN A 40 2.28 10.98 -2.56
CA GLN A 40 1.95 9.69 -3.14
C GLN A 40 2.42 9.63 -4.59
N ILE A 41 2.92 8.47 -5.01
CA ILE A 41 3.15 8.18 -6.42
C ILE A 41 2.02 7.32 -6.94
N ILE A 42 1.44 7.73 -8.06
CA ILE A 42 0.53 6.94 -8.87
C ILE A 42 1.34 6.25 -9.96
N PHE A 43 1.25 4.94 -9.99
CA PHE A 43 1.74 4.13 -11.09
C PHE A 43 0.58 3.63 -11.92
N THR A 44 0.69 3.81 -13.23
CA THR A 44 -0.25 3.26 -14.22
C THR A 44 0.44 2.14 -14.97
N ARG A 45 -0.17 0.96 -14.96
CA ARG A 45 0.31 -0.23 -15.67
C ARG A 45 -0.42 -0.42 -16.99
N ILE A 46 0.22 -1.09 -17.94
CA ILE A 46 -0.38 -1.47 -19.23
C ILE A 46 -1.24 -2.73 -19.07
N THR A 47 -0.66 -3.77 -18.45
CA THR A 47 -1.31 -5.05 -18.18
C THR A 47 -1.59 -5.19 -16.69
N VAL A 48 -2.85 -5.45 -16.36
CA VAL A 48 -3.30 -5.71 -14.99
C VAL A 48 -3.03 -7.18 -14.64
N PRO A 49 -2.37 -7.48 -13.50
CA PRO A 49 -2.24 -8.85 -13.01
C PRO A 49 -3.61 -9.46 -12.71
N ARG A 50 -3.81 -10.74 -13.04
CA ARG A 50 -5.08 -11.45 -12.76
C ARG A 50 -5.32 -11.75 -11.28
N ASN A 51 -4.27 -11.81 -10.47
CA ASN A 51 -4.37 -12.21 -9.08
C ASN A 51 -4.52 -10.99 -8.17
N GLU A 52 -5.68 -10.90 -7.52
CA GLU A 52 -5.90 -9.98 -6.41
C GLU A 52 -5.20 -10.53 -5.15
N SER A 53 -4.40 -9.69 -4.50
CA SER A 53 -3.82 -10.02 -3.20
C SER A 53 -4.22 -8.98 -2.19
N LEU A 54 -4.79 -9.44 -1.08
CA LEU A 54 -5.09 -8.60 0.08
C LEU A 54 -3.82 -8.25 0.89
N LYS A 55 -2.69 -8.90 0.59
CA LYS A 55 -1.44 -8.71 1.33
C LYS A 55 -0.79 -7.40 0.93
N ALA A 56 -0.47 -6.59 1.93
CA ALA A 56 0.38 -5.43 1.78
C ALA A 56 1.80 -5.90 1.43
N ILE A 57 2.40 -5.33 0.39
CA ILE A 57 3.80 -5.59 0.04
C ILE A 57 4.64 -4.48 0.69
N PRO A 58 5.52 -4.80 1.66
CA PRO A 58 6.39 -3.79 2.25
C PRO A 58 7.50 -3.42 1.27
N ILE A 59 7.63 -2.12 1.01
CA ILE A 59 8.65 -1.54 0.15
C ILE A 59 9.66 -0.82 1.04
N LYS A 60 10.93 -1.23 0.93
CA LYS A 60 12.04 -0.57 1.65
C LYS A 60 12.24 0.82 1.08
N LEU A 61 12.39 1.80 1.96
CA LEU A 61 12.77 3.16 1.61
C LEU A 61 14.06 3.56 2.36
N PRO A 62 14.86 4.48 1.80
CA PRO A 62 16.05 4.99 2.47
C PRO A 62 15.68 5.90 3.65
N HIS A 63 14.70 6.79 3.50
CA HIS A 63 14.23 7.69 4.56
C HIS A 63 12.81 7.32 5.01
N ASN A 64 12.61 7.25 6.33
CA ASN A 64 11.33 6.89 6.90
C ASN A 64 10.28 7.99 6.68
N ILE A 65 9.10 7.62 6.18
CA ILE A 65 7.97 8.53 5.95
C ILE A 65 7.09 8.67 7.20
N ARG A 66 7.20 7.72 8.13
CA ARG A 66 6.33 7.66 9.29
C ARG A 66 6.92 8.52 10.39
N GLY A 67 6.08 9.37 10.99
CA GLY A 67 6.40 9.99 12.29
C GLY A 67 6.33 8.97 13.43
N ASP A 68 6.49 9.44 14.66
CA ASP A 68 6.48 8.68 15.92
C ASP A 68 5.08 8.13 16.28
N GLY A 69 4.41 7.47 15.33
CA GLY A 69 3.10 6.89 15.50
C GLY A 69 3.17 5.54 16.20
N GLU A 70 2.29 5.35 17.18
CA GLU A 70 2.13 4.06 17.85
C GLU A 70 1.66 2.97 16.86
N ALA A 71 2.36 1.84 16.85
CA ALA A 71 2.02 0.66 16.08
C ALA A 71 1.36 -0.41 16.96
N CYS A 72 0.37 -1.09 16.38
CA CYS A 72 -0.30 -2.23 17.01
C CYS A 72 -0.11 -3.50 16.17
N LEU A 73 0.33 -4.59 16.79
CA LEU A 73 0.53 -5.89 16.15
C LEU A 73 -0.59 -6.86 16.51
N PHE A 74 -1.24 -7.44 15.50
CA PHE A 74 -2.24 -8.49 15.62
C PHE A 74 -1.63 -9.87 15.38
N VAL A 75 -1.82 -10.75 16.36
CA VAL A 75 -1.17 -12.07 16.40
C VAL A 75 -2.20 -13.17 16.66
N LYS A 76 -1.86 -14.40 16.30
CA LYS A 76 -2.61 -15.58 16.73
C LYS A 76 -2.46 -15.76 18.24
N ASP A 77 -3.51 -16.25 18.91
CA ASP A 77 -3.52 -16.38 20.38
C ASP A 77 -2.35 -17.20 20.93
N SER A 78 -1.96 -18.27 20.23
CA SER A 78 -0.86 -19.17 20.62
C SER A 78 0.51 -18.50 20.63
N ASP A 79 0.71 -17.44 19.84
CA ASP A 79 2.01 -16.81 19.64
C ASP A 79 2.19 -15.56 20.51
N LYS A 80 1.17 -15.14 21.26
CA LYS A 80 1.16 -13.90 22.05
C LYS A 80 2.29 -13.84 23.06
N ASP A 81 2.46 -14.90 23.86
CA ASP A 81 3.43 -14.88 24.96
C ASP A 81 4.86 -14.98 24.44
N ARG A 82 5.08 -15.76 23.37
CA ARG A 82 6.35 -15.81 22.64
C ARG A 82 6.75 -14.43 22.11
N ILE A 83 5.83 -13.73 21.46
CA ILE A 83 6.12 -12.42 20.84
C ILE A 83 6.36 -11.37 21.93
N LYS A 84 5.63 -11.42 23.04
CA LYS A 84 5.87 -10.53 24.17
C LYS A 84 7.23 -10.76 24.82
N ALA A 85 7.70 -12.00 24.92
CA ALA A 85 9.04 -12.30 25.39
C ALA A 85 10.09 -11.71 24.44
N HIS A 86 9.98 -11.98 23.13
CA HIS A 86 10.91 -11.42 22.14
C HIS A 86 10.91 -9.89 22.07
N LEU A 87 9.77 -9.24 22.31
CA LEU A 87 9.69 -7.78 22.31
C LEU A 87 10.30 -7.16 23.58
N LYS A 88 10.39 -7.91 24.68
CA LYS A 88 11.13 -7.50 25.88
C LYS A 88 12.64 -7.61 25.65
N ASP A 89 13.06 -8.68 24.98
CA ASP A 89 14.48 -8.93 24.69
C ASP A 89 15.03 -7.96 23.64
N ASP A 90 14.25 -7.63 22.62
CA ASP A 90 14.62 -6.68 21.56
C ASP A 90 13.50 -5.66 21.31
N PRO A 91 13.48 -4.53 22.05
CA PRO A 91 12.44 -3.53 21.91
C PRO A 91 12.52 -2.87 20.53
N VAL A 92 11.39 -2.86 19.83
CA VAL A 92 11.25 -2.16 18.55
C VAL A 92 10.58 -0.82 18.82
N ALA A 93 11.29 0.28 18.56
CA ALA A 93 10.75 1.62 18.66
C ALA A 93 9.46 1.75 17.84
N GLY A 94 8.39 2.24 18.47
CA GLY A 94 7.08 2.44 17.87
C GLY A 94 6.10 1.27 18.01
N LEU A 95 6.47 0.09 18.51
CA LEU A 95 5.49 -0.99 18.76
C LEU A 95 4.91 -0.91 20.18
N THR A 96 3.75 -0.27 20.33
CA THR A 96 3.13 -0.05 21.65
C THR A 96 2.36 -1.27 22.15
N LYS A 97 1.62 -1.97 21.28
CA LYS A 97 0.67 -3.00 21.73
C LYS A 97 0.62 -4.23 20.84
N VAL A 98 0.64 -5.40 21.49
CA VAL A 98 0.36 -6.69 20.87
C VAL A 98 -1.03 -7.17 21.28
N MET A 99 -1.91 -7.35 20.29
CA MET A 99 -3.30 -7.79 20.47
C MET A 99 -3.55 -9.12 19.77
N THR A 100 -4.42 -9.94 20.35
CA THR A 100 -4.83 -11.20 19.73
C THR A 100 -6.19 -11.07 19.05
N ILE A 101 -6.49 -11.98 18.12
CA ILE A 101 -7.75 -11.98 17.37
C ILE A 101 -8.96 -12.10 18.32
N LYS A 102 -8.89 -12.97 19.35
CA LYS A 102 -9.97 -13.11 20.33
C LYS A 102 -10.25 -11.81 21.07
N LYS A 103 -9.20 -11.09 21.48
CA LYS A 103 -9.32 -9.79 22.14
C LYS A 103 -9.90 -8.73 21.19
N LEU A 104 -9.50 -8.75 19.93
CA LEU A 104 -10.06 -7.87 18.91
C LEU A 104 -11.56 -8.12 18.72
N LYS A 105 -11.99 -9.39 18.62
CA LYS A 105 -13.40 -9.77 18.45
C LYS A 105 -14.26 -9.41 19.66
N LYS A 106 -13.74 -9.57 20.88
CA LYS A 106 -14.51 -9.31 22.12
C LYS A 106 -14.62 -7.81 22.44
N ASN A 107 -13.53 -7.07 22.32
CA ASN A 107 -13.44 -5.69 22.83
C ASN A 107 -13.68 -4.62 21.76
N TYR A 108 -13.64 -4.97 20.48
CA TYR A 108 -13.76 -4.01 19.38
C TYR A 108 -14.82 -4.44 18.36
N SER A 109 -15.91 -5.03 18.83
CA SER A 109 -17.04 -5.43 17.99
C SER A 109 -17.88 -4.23 17.58
N GLN A 110 -18.07 -3.25 18.46
CA GLN A 110 -18.88 -2.07 18.22
C GLN A 110 -18.17 -1.07 17.29
N PHE A 111 -18.96 -0.28 16.57
CA PHE A 111 -18.42 0.73 15.65
C PHE A 111 -17.67 1.85 16.37
N LYS A 112 -18.04 2.19 17.60
CA LYS A 112 -17.36 3.18 18.43
C LYS A 112 -15.93 2.73 18.76
N ASP A 113 -15.79 1.53 19.31
CA ASP A 113 -14.49 0.95 19.68
C ASP A 113 -13.53 0.86 18.49
N LYS A 114 -14.05 0.51 17.30
CA LYS A 114 -13.23 0.48 16.06
C LYS A 114 -12.71 1.87 15.70
N ARG A 115 -13.51 2.92 15.88
CA ARG A 115 -13.09 4.31 15.63
C ARG A 115 -12.04 4.76 16.64
N GLU A 116 -12.20 4.38 17.91
CA GLU A 116 -11.21 4.65 18.96
C GLU A 116 -9.89 3.92 18.68
N LEU A 117 -9.94 2.64 18.30
CA LEU A 117 -8.75 1.88 17.94
C LEU A 117 -8.01 2.51 16.75
N LYS A 118 -8.77 2.96 15.74
CA LYS A 118 -8.24 3.68 14.57
C LYS A 118 -7.59 5.01 14.94
N ALA A 119 -8.11 5.71 15.95
CA ALA A 119 -7.59 6.98 16.41
C ALA A 119 -6.34 6.82 17.26
N ALA A 120 -6.31 5.80 18.14
CA ALA A 120 -5.21 5.54 19.06
C ALA A 120 -3.91 5.15 18.33
N TYR A 121 -3.99 4.29 17.31
CA TYR A 121 -2.81 3.80 16.62
C TYR A 121 -2.64 4.40 15.22
N GLY A 122 -1.39 4.68 14.86
CA GLY A 122 -1.00 5.14 13.53
C GLY A 122 -0.84 3.98 12.54
N VAL A 123 -0.29 2.86 13.00
CA VAL A 123 0.08 1.71 12.16
C VAL A 123 -0.50 0.42 12.72
N PHE A 124 -1.00 -0.44 11.83
CA PHE A 124 -1.49 -1.77 12.18
C PHE A 124 -0.66 -2.81 11.46
N LEU A 125 -0.06 -3.71 12.23
CA LEU A 125 0.70 -4.86 11.77
C LEU A 125 -0.10 -6.13 12.04
N VAL A 126 -0.02 -7.12 11.16
CA VAL A 126 -0.81 -8.35 11.21
C VAL A 126 0.04 -9.54 10.81
N ASP A 127 -0.05 -10.64 11.53
CA ASP A 127 0.50 -11.92 11.06
C ASP A 127 -0.22 -12.38 9.77
N ASP A 128 0.55 -12.80 8.75
CA ASP A 128 0.06 -13.28 7.45
C ASP A 128 -1.14 -14.23 7.56
N ARG A 129 -1.11 -15.13 8.55
CA ARG A 129 -2.14 -16.17 8.78
C ARG A 129 -3.46 -15.59 9.28
N VAL A 130 -3.43 -14.42 9.91
CA VAL A 130 -4.59 -13.83 10.58
C VAL A 130 -5.23 -12.70 9.76
N LEU A 131 -4.59 -12.27 8.67
CA LEU A 131 -5.06 -11.20 7.79
C LEU A 131 -6.53 -11.34 7.33
N PRO A 132 -7.00 -12.51 6.85
CA PRO A 132 -8.40 -12.64 6.41
C PRO A 132 -9.40 -12.39 7.54
N TYR A 133 -9.08 -12.86 8.75
CA TYR A 133 -9.91 -12.67 9.94
C TYR A 133 -9.92 -11.21 10.38
N VAL A 134 -8.76 -10.55 10.38
CA VAL A 134 -8.62 -9.15 10.78
C VAL A 134 -9.40 -8.23 9.82
N LYS A 135 -9.36 -8.48 8.51
CA LYS A 135 -10.15 -7.70 7.52
C LYS A 135 -11.65 -7.71 7.85
N SER A 136 -12.20 -8.86 8.20
CA SER A 136 -13.62 -8.99 8.58
C SER A 136 -13.94 -8.27 9.90
N LEU A 137 -13.05 -8.36 10.90
CA LEU A 137 -13.28 -7.78 12.23
C LEU A 137 -13.18 -6.25 12.24
N VAL A 138 -12.13 -5.72 11.61
CA VAL A 138 -11.81 -4.29 11.60
C VAL A 138 -12.81 -3.50 10.75
N GLY A 139 -13.34 -4.12 9.68
CA GLY A 139 -14.38 -3.55 8.84
C GLY A 139 -13.90 -2.38 7.97
N LYS A 140 -14.85 -1.76 7.23
CA LYS A 140 -14.59 -0.75 6.20
C LYS A 140 -13.92 0.53 6.72
N THR A 141 -14.15 0.90 7.99
CA THR A 141 -13.68 2.16 8.57
C THR A 141 -12.15 2.33 8.54
N PHE A 142 -11.38 1.24 8.60
CA PHE A 142 -9.93 1.29 8.49
C PHE A 142 -9.46 1.38 7.03
N PHE A 143 -10.19 0.73 6.11
CA PHE A 143 -9.91 0.79 4.67
C PHE A 143 -10.18 2.19 4.13
N ASP A 144 -11.29 2.82 4.53
CA ASP A 144 -11.63 4.20 4.17
C ASP A 144 -10.58 5.19 4.70
N ALA A 145 -10.05 4.94 5.90
CA ALA A 145 -9.00 5.75 6.50
C ALA A 145 -7.59 5.46 5.93
N LYS A 146 -7.44 4.52 5.00
CA LYS A 146 -6.14 4.05 4.47
C LYS A 146 -5.16 3.62 5.57
N LYS A 147 -5.69 3.08 6.68
CA LYS A 147 -4.95 2.47 7.80
C LYS A 147 -5.15 0.95 7.83
N GLN A 148 -5.20 0.35 6.65
CA GLN A 148 -5.38 -1.10 6.55
C GLN A 148 -4.11 -1.82 7.05
N PRO A 149 -4.24 -3.03 7.62
CA PRO A 149 -3.10 -3.64 8.29
C PRO A 149 -2.06 -4.23 7.34
N THR A 150 -0.80 -4.19 7.77
CA THR A 150 0.36 -4.67 7.01
C THR A 150 0.82 -6.02 7.50
N THR A 151 1.09 -6.90 6.56
CA THR A 151 1.50 -8.28 6.85
C THR A 151 2.94 -8.35 7.32
N VAL A 152 3.16 -9.05 8.42
CA VAL A 152 4.46 -9.40 8.99
C VAL A 152 4.49 -10.89 9.23
N ASN A 153 5.54 -11.56 8.78
CA ASN A 153 5.69 -12.97 9.04
C ASN A 153 6.23 -13.21 10.46
N VAL A 154 5.37 -13.76 11.32
CA VAL A 154 5.66 -14.03 12.73
C VAL A 154 6.11 -15.49 12.96
N THR A 155 6.18 -16.29 11.91
CA THR A 155 6.48 -17.74 11.97
C THR A 155 7.95 -18.00 12.25
N GLY A 156 8.86 -17.12 11.80
CA GLY A 156 10.30 -17.26 12.02
C GLY A 156 10.74 -16.78 13.40
N LYS A 157 11.23 -17.69 14.26
CA LYS A 157 11.58 -17.43 15.67
C LYS A 157 12.65 -16.35 15.91
N LYS A 158 13.55 -16.06 14.95
CA LYS A 158 14.76 -15.23 15.18
C LYS A 158 14.73 -13.82 14.60
N ASN A 159 13.87 -13.54 13.60
CA ASN A 159 13.99 -12.32 12.79
C ASN A 159 12.76 -11.40 12.89
N ILE A 160 11.91 -11.58 13.91
CA ILE A 160 10.66 -10.82 14.00
C ILE A 160 10.90 -9.33 14.15
N SER A 161 11.80 -8.92 15.04
CA SER A 161 12.14 -7.53 15.30
C SER A 161 12.74 -6.86 14.07
N THR A 162 13.64 -7.54 13.36
CA THR A 162 14.22 -7.07 12.10
C THR A 162 13.15 -6.90 11.03
N HIS A 163 12.19 -7.82 10.93
CA HIS A 163 11.10 -7.72 9.97
C HIS A 163 10.16 -6.55 10.30
N ILE A 164 9.84 -6.36 11.59
CA ILE A 164 9.02 -5.24 12.06
C ILE A 164 9.74 -3.92 11.77
N ARG A 165 11.03 -3.77 12.11
CA ARG A 165 11.83 -2.58 11.79
C ARG A 165 11.83 -2.28 10.29
N ARG A 166 11.98 -3.31 9.45
CA ARG A 166 11.93 -3.16 7.99
C ARG A 166 10.57 -2.65 7.50
N VAL A 167 9.49 -3.13 8.08
CA VAL A 167 8.12 -2.71 7.71
C VAL A 167 7.83 -1.29 8.23
N LEU A 168 8.28 -0.96 9.44
CA LEU A 168 8.10 0.35 10.04
C LEU A 168 8.90 1.44 9.31
N GLY A 169 10.16 1.16 8.94
CA GLY A 169 10.99 2.08 8.16
C GLY A 169 10.64 2.14 6.67
N GLY A 170 9.74 1.28 6.21
CA GLY A 170 9.30 1.21 4.81
C GLY A 170 7.90 1.77 4.58
N THR A 171 7.51 1.75 3.31
CA THR A 171 6.14 2.01 2.88
C THR A 171 5.42 0.72 2.50
N GLU A 172 4.11 0.83 2.31
CA GLU A 172 3.23 -0.28 1.98
C GLU A 172 2.67 -0.07 0.58
N MET A 173 2.78 -1.10 -0.26
CA MET A 173 2.15 -1.14 -1.56
C MET A 173 0.98 -2.12 -1.53
N PHE A 174 -0.18 -1.66 -2.00
CA PHE A 174 -1.35 -2.50 -2.22
C PHE A 174 -1.57 -2.67 -3.71
N LEU A 175 -1.66 -3.92 -4.14
CA LEU A 175 -1.88 -4.24 -5.54
C LEU A 175 -3.38 -4.15 -5.84
N SER A 176 -3.79 -3.03 -6.41
CA SER A 176 -5.17 -2.85 -6.90
C SER A 176 -5.43 -3.76 -8.11
N PRO A 177 -6.64 -4.33 -8.27
CA PRO A 177 -7.06 -5.08 -9.46
C PRO A 177 -7.30 -4.17 -10.69
N GLY A 178 -6.84 -2.91 -10.65
CA GLY A 178 -6.91 -1.97 -11.76
C GLY A 178 -5.53 -1.64 -12.35
N PRO A 179 -5.49 -0.87 -13.45
CA PRO A 179 -4.25 -0.42 -14.05
C PRO A 179 -3.48 0.56 -13.15
N CYS A 180 -4.21 1.33 -12.34
CA CYS A 180 -3.63 2.36 -11.48
C CYS A 180 -3.56 1.91 -10.02
N PHE A 181 -2.43 2.16 -9.38
CA PHE A 181 -2.26 2.01 -7.94
C PHE A 181 -1.45 3.18 -7.37
N ASN A 182 -1.69 3.49 -6.09
CA ASN A 182 -1.00 4.56 -5.38
C ASN A 182 -0.10 3.98 -4.28
N VAL A 183 1.04 4.64 -4.04
CA VAL A 183 1.97 4.32 -2.95
C VAL A 183 2.40 5.61 -2.27
N LYS A 184 2.38 5.64 -0.94
CA LYS A 184 2.87 6.78 -0.15
C LYS A 184 4.40 6.72 -0.10
N ILE A 185 5.10 7.81 -0.44
CA ILE A 185 6.57 7.79 -0.57
C ILE A 185 7.27 8.86 0.26
N ALA A 186 6.58 9.95 0.63
CA ALA A 186 7.14 10.96 1.51
C ALA A 186 6.06 11.78 2.22
N HIS A 187 6.47 12.69 3.10
CA HIS A 187 5.63 13.75 3.66
C HIS A 187 6.24 15.13 3.39
N ASP A 188 5.40 16.17 3.46
CA ASP A 188 5.81 17.56 3.17
C ASP A 188 6.96 18.06 4.07
N GLY A 189 6.96 17.66 5.35
CA GLY A 189 8.00 18.03 6.31
C GLY A 189 9.40 17.41 6.09
N MET A 190 9.60 16.51 5.11
CA MET A 190 10.94 15.98 4.79
C MET A 190 11.73 16.96 3.93
N ASP A 191 13.06 16.84 3.90
CA ASP A 191 13.86 17.65 2.99
C ASP A 191 13.59 17.29 1.52
N THR A 192 13.79 18.26 0.61
CA THR A 192 13.64 18.02 -0.83
C THR A 192 14.56 16.92 -1.35
N ALA A 193 15.81 16.83 -0.89
CA ALA A 193 16.76 15.83 -1.35
C ALA A 193 16.32 14.42 -0.93
N ASP A 194 15.92 14.26 0.33
CA ASP A 194 15.43 12.99 0.89
C ASP A 194 14.17 12.49 0.16
N ILE A 195 13.27 13.41 -0.22
CA ILE A 195 12.07 13.07 -0.99
C ILE A 195 12.45 12.53 -2.37
N VAL A 196 13.41 13.16 -3.04
CA VAL A 196 13.88 12.72 -4.37
C VAL A 196 14.52 11.34 -4.29
N ASP A 197 15.39 11.09 -3.30
CA ASP A 197 16.00 9.76 -3.12
C ASP A 197 14.95 8.69 -2.80
N ASN A 198 13.99 9.00 -1.92
CA ASN A 198 12.85 8.13 -1.64
C ASN A 198 12.04 7.80 -2.90
N ILE A 199 11.82 8.76 -3.79
CA ILE A 199 11.10 8.55 -5.06
C ILE A 199 11.89 7.64 -5.99
N ILE A 200 13.19 7.86 -6.15
CA ILE A 200 14.05 7.08 -7.05
C ILE A 200 14.17 5.64 -6.55
N GLN A 201 14.55 5.45 -5.29
CA GLN A 201 14.71 4.12 -4.70
C GLN A 201 13.36 3.41 -4.53
N GLY A 202 12.33 4.15 -4.11
CA GLY A 202 10.96 3.65 -4.01
C GLY A 202 10.47 3.13 -5.36
N THR A 203 10.70 3.88 -6.45
CA THR A 203 10.32 3.46 -7.80
C THR A 203 11.05 2.18 -8.22
N LYS A 204 12.36 2.08 -7.99
CA LYS A 204 13.13 0.85 -8.29
C LYS A 204 12.58 -0.36 -7.53
N ASN A 205 12.32 -0.20 -6.23
CA ASN A 205 11.80 -1.28 -5.38
C ASN A 205 10.37 -1.66 -5.74
N ILE A 206 9.53 -0.70 -6.13
CA ILE A 206 8.17 -0.95 -6.60
C ILE A 206 8.21 -1.76 -7.91
N LEU A 207 9.05 -1.36 -8.86
CA LEU A 207 9.17 -2.03 -10.16
C LEU A 207 9.64 -3.47 -10.06
N ALA A 208 10.46 -3.81 -9.06
CA ALA A 208 10.85 -5.19 -8.78
C ALA A 208 9.66 -6.09 -8.44
N HIS A 209 8.58 -5.52 -7.91
CA HIS A 209 7.34 -6.24 -7.57
C HIS A 209 6.27 -6.17 -8.67
N VAL A 210 6.48 -5.35 -9.72
CA VAL A 210 5.55 -5.24 -10.85
C VAL A 210 5.92 -6.27 -11.92
N PRO A 211 4.97 -7.13 -12.36
CA PRO A 211 5.23 -8.06 -13.45
C PRO A 211 5.69 -7.32 -14.72
N LYS A 212 6.78 -7.81 -15.32
CA LYS A 212 7.45 -7.22 -16.50
C LYS A 212 8.05 -5.81 -16.28
N GLY A 213 8.11 -5.32 -15.04
CA GLY A 213 8.83 -4.09 -14.65
C GLY A 213 8.50 -2.87 -15.50
N TRP A 214 9.54 -2.23 -16.06
CA TRP A 214 9.43 -1.04 -16.92
C TRP A 214 8.55 -1.25 -18.16
N LYS A 215 8.60 -2.44 -18.79
CA LYS A 215 7.78 -2.74 -19.99
C LYS A 215 6.28 -2.72 -19.71
N ASN A 216 5.88 -2.89 -18.45
CA ASN A 216 4.47 -2.84 -18.04
C ASN A 216 4.08 -1.48 -17.46
N THR A 217 4.99 -0.51 -17.39
CA THR A 217 4.73 0.78 -16.78
C THR A 217 4.37 1.80 -17.86
N LYS A 218 3.12 2.28 -17.83
CA LYS A 218 2.60 3.29 -18.76
C LYS A 218 2.99 4.69 -18.32
N SER A 219 2.71 5.05 -17.07
CA SER A 219 3.04 6.37 -16.53
C SER A 219 3.26 6.34 -15.03
N ILE A 220 4.10 7.26 -14.55
CA ILE A 220 4.39 7.50 -13.15
C ILE A 220 4.12 8.97 -12.87
N ASN A 221 3.20 9.24 -11.94
CA ASN A 221 2.81 10.59 -11.56
C ASN A 221 2.95 10.79 -10.05
N ILE A 222 3.38 11.96 -9.61
CA ILE A 222 3.41 12.35 -8.18
C ILE A 222 2.19 13.20 -7.87
N LYS A 223 1.52 12.92 -6.76
CA LYS A 223 0.44 13.77 -6.23
C LYS A 223 0.51 13.86 -4.72
N THR A 224 -0.16 14.87 -4.18
CA THR A 224 -0.57 14.90 -2.76
C THR A 224 -2.07 14.63 -2.68
N SER A 225 -2.65 14.62 -1.48
CA SER A 225 -4.09 14.40 -1.30
C SER A 225 -4.96 15.39 -2.08
N ASP A 226 -4.53 16.66 -2.16
CA ASP A 226 -5.32 17.72 -2.79
C ASP A 226 -4.69 18.35 -4.04
N SER A 227 -3.49 17.92 -4.44
CA SER A 227 -2.82 18.51 -5.61
C SER A 227 -3.20 17.81 -6.90
N VAL A 228 -2.93 18.50 -8.01
CA VAL A 228 -2.87 17.90 -9.34
C VAL A 228 -1.71 16.89 -9.39
N ALA A 229 -1.87 15.85 -10.21
CA ALA A 229 -0.84 14.85 -10.43
C ALA A 229 0.19 15.38 -11.44
N LEU A 230 1.46 15.43 -11.04
CA LEU A 230 2.58 15.83 -11.88
C LEU A 230 3.22 14.59 -12.52
N PRO A 231 3.30 14.50 -13.86
CA PRO A 231 3.95 13.39 -14.52
C PRO A 231 5.48 13.46 -14.35
N ILE A 232 6.07 12.37 -13.89
CA ILE A 232 7.53 12.17 -13.91
C ILE A 232 7.94 11.39 -15.14
N TYR A 233 7.18 10.35 -15.45
CA TYR A 233 7.48 9.42 -16.52
C TYR A 233 6.21 9.11 -17.28
N ASN A 234 6.31 9.12 -18.60
CA ASN A 234 5.27 8.68 -19.49
C ASN A 234 5.94 7.87 -20.61
N ALA A 235 5.53 6.62 -20.76
CA ALA A 235 5.98 5.81 -21.88
C ALA A 235 5.41 6.41 -23.16
N LEU A 236 6.27 6.65 -24.15
CA LEU A 236 5.81 7.06 -25.48
C LEU A 236 4.93 5.95 -26.08
N PRO A 237 3.82 6.30 -26.73
CA PRO A 237 2.99 5.33 -27.43
C PRO A 237 3.67 4.91 -28.74
N ASN A 238 4.71 4.06 -28.68
CA ASN A 238 5.33 3.51 -29.89
C ASN A 238 4.91 2.06 -30.13
N SER A 239 3.98 1.90 -31.09
CA SER A 239 3.98 0.86 -32.12
C SER A 239 4.43 -0.55 -31.69
N SER A 240 3.61 -1.29 -30.97
CA SER A 240 3.53 -2.76 -31.14
C SER A 240 2.33 -3.33 -30.40
N LYS A 241 1.30 -3.59 -31.21
CA LYS A 241 0.17 -4.48 -30.96
C LYS A 241 -0.77 -4.02 -29.85
N LEU A 242 -1.83 -3.32 -30.28
CA LEU A 242 -3.19 -3.65 -29.82
C LEU A 242 -3.26 -5.18 -29.65
N PRO A 243 -3.89 -5.72 -28.60
CA PRO A 243 -3.93 -7.16 -28.40
C PRO A 243 -4.41 -7.81 -29.69
N VAL A 244 -3.51 -8.54 -30.35
CA VAL A 244 -3.91 -9.52 -31.36
C VAL A 244 -4.77 -10.48 -30.57
N GLU A 245 -6.07 -10.48 -30.86
CA GLU A 245 -6.96 -11.55 -30.46
C GLU A 245 -6.31 -12.85 -30.92
N ASP A 246 -5.83 -13.66 -29.98
CA ASP A 246 -5.61 -15.07 -30.25
C ASP A 246 -5.62 -15.86 -28.94
N LYS A 247 -6.82 -16.36 -28.64
CA LYS A 247 -6.99 -17.80 -28.46
C LYS A 247 -8.41 -18.16 -28.85
N LYS A 248 -8.52 -18.71 -30.07
CA LYS A 248 -9.50 -19.72 -30.51
C LYS A 248 -10.31 -20.27 -29.33
N ARG A 249 -11.59 -19.91 -29.28
CA ARG A 249 -12.59 -20.78 -28.66
C ARG A 249 -12.49 -22.10 -29.41
N LYS A 250 -12.04 -23.16 -28.73
CA LYS A 250 -12.19 -24.52 -29.24
C LYS A 250 -13.68 -24.71 -29.48
N ALA A 251 -14.06 -24.92 -30.74
CA ALA A 251 -15.33 -25.50 -31.08
C ALA A 251 -15.31 -26.93 -30.51
N GLU A 252 -16.02 -27.13 -29.41
CA GLU A 252 -16.46 -28.46 -29.02
C GLU A 252 -17.76 -28.70 -29.78
N ASP A 253 -17.64 -29.58 -30.76
CA ASP A 253 -18.71 -30.20 -31.50
C ASP A 253 -19.54 -31.04 -30.51
N SER A 254 -20.72 -30.54 -30.16
CA SER A 254 -21.76 -31.35 -29.52
C SER A 254 -22.97 -31.36 -30.45
N THR A 255 -23.03 -32.42 -31.23
CA THR A 255 -24.20 -32.91 -31.96
C THR A 255 -25.43 -32.89 -31.06
N HIS A 256 -26.30 -31.90 -31.25
CA HIS A 256 -27.59 -31.84 -30.60
C HIS A 256 -28.59 -32.66 -31.44
N THR A 257 -28.74 -33.95 -31.09
CA THR A 257 -29.86 -34.78 -31.55
C THR A 257 -31.16 -34.20 -30.98
N PRO A 258 -32.18 -33.87 -31.77
CA PRO A 258 -33.47 -33.45 -31.23
C PRO A 258 -34.29 -34.67 -30.81
N LEU A 259 -34.70 -34.73 -29.53
CA LEU A 259 -35.71 -35.67 -29.04
C LEU A 259 -37.11 -35.26 -29.56
N PRO A 260 -37.99 -36.22 -29.88
CA PRO A 260 -39.22 -35.97 -30.62
C PRO A 260 -40.31 -35.31 -29.78
N ALA A 261 -41.08 -34.44 -30.44
CA ALA A 261 -42.27 -33.78 -29.91
C ALA A 261 -43.33 -34.80 -29.47
N LYS A 262 -43.78 -34.71 -28.21
CA LYS A 262 -45.02 -35.36 -27.77
C LYS A 262 -46.21 -34.69 -28.46
N LYS A 263 -46.97 -35.49 -29.21
CA LYS A 263 -48.30 -35.13 -29.73
C LYS A 263 -49.31 -35.06 -28.59
N ALA A 264 -50.38 -34.31 -28.90
CA ALA A 264 -51.62 -34.05 -28.17
C ALA A 264 -52.18 -35.22 -27.34
#